data_AF-A0A9N9XFM1-F1
#
_entry.id   AF-A0A9N9XFM1-F1
#
_cell.length_a   1.000
_cell.length_b   1.000
_cell.length_c   1.000
_cell.angle_alpha   90.00
_cell.angle_beta   90.00
_cell.angle_gamma   90.00
#
_symmetry.space_group_name_H-M   'P 1'
#
loop_
_entity.id
_entity.type
_entity.pdbx_description
1 polymer ?
#
loop_
_entity_poly.entity_id
_entity_poly.type
_entity_poly.pdbx_seq_one_letter_code
_entity_poly.pdbx_strand_id
1 'polypeptide(L)'
;MTKLFKCHDLSMPIKIRLLRCYIFPILLYGVESWTLTYATYKKIEAFEMCLYCRILKISYTDPVTNQDVLLRMEKGKELLNTIKKAKIEYHEEYRKILVAAIITSRKSRRKTWIRKAYFLAEKSSISGSTSHSDLPL
;
A
#
# COMPACT_ATOMS: atom_id res chain seq x y z
N MET A 1 -8.96 -27.33 -12.48
CA MET A 1 -7.95 -27.11 -11.42
C MET A 1 -8.01 -28.11 -10.24
N THR A 2 -9.02 -28.99 -10.14
CA THR A 2 -9.18 -29.91 -9.00
C THR A 2 -8.31 -31.17 -9.08
N LYS A 3 -8.02 -31.67 -10.29
CA LYS A 3 -7.17 -32.86 -10.47
C LYS A 3 -5.73 -32.60 -10.00
N LEU A 4 -5.15 -31.46 -10.39
CA LEU A 4 -3.75 -31.09 -10.10
C LEU A 4 -3.41 -31.08 -8.60
N PHE A 5 -4.26 -30.47 -7.75
CA PHE A 5 -4.01 -30.42 -6.31
C PHE A 5 -4.29 -31.75 -5.60
N LYS A 6 -5.09 -32.64 -6.20
CA LYS A 6 -5.44 -33.95 -5.65
C LYS A 6 -4.47 -35.08 -6.03
N CYS A 7 -3.64 -34.89 -7.06
CA CYS A 7 -2.64 -35.89 -7.48
C CYS A 7 -1.72 -36.30 -6.32
N HIS A 8 -1.44 -37.61 -6.21
CA HIS A 8 -0.52 -38.16 -5.19
C HIS A 8 0.94 -37.97 -5.61
N ASP A 9 1.24 -38.07 -6.89
CA ASP A 9 2.61 -38.04 -7.45
C ASP A 9 3.30 -36.68 -7.29
N LEU A 10 2.53 -35.64 -6.98
CA LEU A 10 3.04 -34.28 -6.82
C LEU A 10 3.34 -33.98 -5.35
N SER A 11 4.61 -33.70 -5.08
CA SER A 11 5.09 -33.30 -3.75
C SER A 11 4.40 -32.03 -3.23
N MET A 12 4.17 -31.96 -1.92
CA MET A 12 3.54 -30.84 -1.21
C MET A 12 4.14 -29.45 -1.53
N PRO A 13 5.47 -29.23 -1.47
CA PRO A 13 6.09 -27.97 -1.86
C PRO A 13 5.74 -27.52 -3.28
N ILE A 14 5.60 -28.46 -4.23
CA ILE A 14 5.27 -28.15 -5.62
C ILE A 14 3.81 -27.66 -5.71
N LYS A 15 2.88 -28.31 -5.01
CA LYS A 15 1.48 -27.86 -4.93
C LYS A 15 1.37 -26.44 -4.37
N ILE A 16 2.13 -26.12 -3.32
CA ILE A 16 2.15 -24.77 -2.75
C ILE A 16 2.73 -23.77 -3.74
N ARG A 17 3.81 -24.13 -4.46
CA ARG A 17 4.40 -23.25 -5.47
C ARG A 17 3.43 -22.96 -6.62
N LEU A 18 2.66 -23.95 -7.05
CA LEU A 18 1.60 -23.77 -8.04
C LEU A 18 0.50 -22.84 -7.54
N LEU A 19 0.07 -23.00 -6.28
CA LEU A 19 -0.91 -22.13 -5.66
C LEU A 19 -0.46 -20.66 -5.66
N ARG A 20 0.79 -20.42 -5.25
CA ARG A 20 1.42 -19.09 -5.25
C ARG A 20 1.60 -18.51 -6.66
N CYS A 21 1.81 -19.34 -7.67
CA CYS A 21 2.05 -18.90 -9.04
C CYS A 21 0.75 -18.57 -9.78
N TYR A 22 -0.30 -19.38 -9.59
CA TYR A 22 -1.53 -19.24 -10.37
C TYR A 22 -2.66 -18.55 -9.61
N ILE A 23 -2.86 -18.88 -8.33
CA ILE A 23 -4.04 -18.42 -7.59
C ILE A 23 -3.76 -17.09 -6.90
N PHE A 24 -2.58 -16.93 -6.30
CA PHE A 24 -2.25 -15.72 -5.55
C PHE A 24 -2.26 -14.45 -6.41
N PRO A 25 -1.67 -14.41 -7.63
CA PRO A 25 -1.68 -13.19 -8.42
C PRO A 25 -3.09 -12.78 -8.85
N ILE A 26 -3.94 -13.75 -9.22
CA ILE A 26 -5.35 -13.48 -9.59
C ILE A 26 -6.10 -12.87 -8.42
N LEU A 27 -5.91 -13.42 -7.22
CA LEU A 27 -6.57 -12.91 -6.02
C LEU A 27 -6.04 -11.55 -5.59
N LEU A 28 -4.71 -11.36 -5.63
CA LEU A 28 -4.07 -10.08 -5.29
C LEU A 28 -4.58 -8.96 -6.21
N TYR A 29 -4.67 -9.21 -7.51
CA TYR A 29 -5.24 -8.26 -8.46
C TYR A 29 -6.69 -7.89 -8.14
N GLY A 30 -7.53 -8.89 -7.79
CA GLY A 30 -8.90 -8.62 -7.36
C GLY A 30 -8.94 -7.75 -6.10
N VAL A 31 -8.09 -8.04 -5.12
CA VAL A 31 -8.00 -7.30 -3.86
C VAL A 31 -7.52 -5.87 -4.04
N GLU A 32 -6.65 -5.59 -5.01
CA GLU A 32 -6.26 -4.22 -5.36
C GLU A 32 -7.46 -3.38 -5.79
N SER A 33 -8.35 -3.97 -6.58
CA SER A 33 -9.57 -3.31 -7.08
C SER A 33 -10.71 -3.22 -6.07
N TRP A 34 -10.73 -4.08 -5.05
CA TRP A 34 -11.81 -4.17 -4.09
C TRP A 34 -11.58 -3.34 -2.82
N THR A 35 -12.66 -2.84 -2.24
CA THR A 35 -12.62 -2.27 -0.90
C THR A 35 -12.50 -3.40 0.13
N LEU A 36 -11.39 -3.41 0.87
CA LEU A 36 -11.14 -4.39 1.92
C LEU A 36 -11.98 -4.07 3.17
N THR A 37 -13.07 -4.79 3.33
CA THR A 37 -13.89 -4.77 4.55
C THR A 37 -13.54 -5.95 5.45
N TYR A 38 -13.99 -5.90 6.71
CA TYR A 38 -13.85 -7.02 7.64
C TYR A 38 -14.45 -8.34 7.10
N ALA A 39 -15.59 -8.25 6.40
CA ALA A 39 -16.21 -9.40 5.76
C ALA A 39 -15.32 -9.98 4.65
N THR A 40 -14.69 -9.12 3.84
CA THR A 40 -13.74 -9.55 2.79
C THR A 40 -12.51 -10.24 3.40
N TYR A 41 -11.98 -9.72 4.51
CA TYR A 41 -10.86 -10.35 5.21
C TYR A 41 -11.20 -11.76 5.71
N LYS A 42 -12.37 -11.95 6.33
CA LYS A 42 -12.83 -13.29 6.75
C LYS A 42 -12.97 -14.25 5.57
N LYS A 43 -13.50 -13.79 4.44
CA LYS A 43 -13.63 -14.60 3.22
C LYS A 43 -12.27 -15.03 2.68
N ILE A 44 -11.28 -14.13 2.70
CA ILE A 44 -9.92 -14.41 2.25
C ILE A 44 -9.23 -15.43 3.16
N GLU A 45 -9.36 -15.29 4.49
CA GLU A 45 -8.82 -16.27 5.44
C GLU A 45 -9.48 -17.65 5.26
N ALA A 46 -10.81 -17.71 5.14
CA ALA A 46 -11.52 -18.96 4.90
C ALA A 46 -11.16 -19.59 3.55
N PHE A 47 -10.94 -18.76 2.52
CA PHE A 47 -10.48 -19.21 1.21
C PHE A 47 -9.08 -19.83 1.28
N GLU A 48 -8.14 -19.19 1.98
CA GLU A 48 -6.79 -19.72 2.21
C GLU A 48 -6.86 -21.07 2.94
N MET A 49 -7.68 -21.19 3.99
CA MET A 49 -7.87 -22.45 4.70
C MET A 49 -8.48 -23.53 3.79
N CYS A 50 -9.46 -23.18 2.96
CA CYS A 50 -10.06 -24.10 2.01
C CYS A 50 -9.03 -24.65 1.01
N LEU A 51 -8.11 -23.81 0.54
CA LEU A 51 -7.04 -24.22 -0.36
C LEU A 51 -6.07 -25.20 0.33
N TYR A 52 -5.68 -24.93 1.57
CA TYR A 52 -4.82 -25.83 2.34
C TYR A 52 -5.51 -27.17 2.64
N CYS A 53 -6.79 -27.16 3.02
CA CYS A 53 -7.56 -28.40 3.19
C CYS A 53 -7.61 -29.22 1.89
N ARG A 54 -7.76 -28.57 0.73
CA ARG A 54 -7.75 -29.26 -0.58
C ARG A 54 -6.41 -29.88 -0.92
N ILE A 55 -5.30 -29.22 -0.57
CA ILE A 55 -3.94 -29.75 -0.78
C ILE A 55 -3.69 -30.94 0.15
N LEU A 56 -4.09 -30.82 1.42
CA LEU A 56 -3.99 -31.88 2.44
C LEU A 56 -5.03 -32.99 2.29
N LYS A 57 -5.98 -32.85 1.37
CA LYS A 57 -7.10 -33.78 1.14
C LYS A 57 -7.98 -33.99 2.38
N ILE A 58 -8.11 -32.97 3.23
CA ILE A 58 -8.98 -32.99 4.40
C ILE A 58 -10.43 -32.83 3.91
N SER A 59 -11.30 -33.76 4.34
CA SER A 59 -12.72 -33.69 4.07
C SER A 59 -13.40 -32.66 4.97
N TYR A 60 -14.53 -32.11 4.54
CA TYR A 60 -15.33 -31.23 5.39
C TYR A 60 -15.90 -31.97 6.62
N THR A 61 -16.03 -33.30 6.52
CA THR A 61 -16.50 -34.18 7.61
C THR A 61 -15.45 -34.39 8.69
N ASP A 62 -14.18 -34.11 8.40
CA ASP A 62 -13.10 -34.34 9.34
C ASP A 62 -13.11 -33.19 10.37
N PRO A 63 -13.11 -33.49 11.68
CA PRO A 63 -13.12 -32.46 12.72
C PRO A 63 -11.72 -31.87 12.90
N VAL A 64 -11.22 -31.15 11.90
CA VAL A 64 -9.89 -30.54 11.90
C VAL A 64 -10.01 -29.04 12.11
N THR A 65 -9.28 -28.51 13.09
CA THR A 65 -9.27 -27.06 13.34
C THR A 65 -8.39 -26.33 12.32
N ASN A 66 -8.66 -25.05 12.07
CA ASN A 66 -7.80 -24.23 11.19
C ASN A 66 -6.34 -24.19 11.68
N GLN A 67 -6.12 -24.30 13.00
CA GLN A 67 -4.78 -24.34 13.57
C GLN A 67 -4.05 -25.64 13.20
N ASP A 68 -4.73 -26.77 13.25
CA ASP A 68 -4.17 -28.07 12.85
C ASP A 68 -3.82 -28.09 11.36
N VAL A 69 -4.64 -27.46 10.51
CA VAL A 69 -4.35 -27.31 9.07
C VAL A 69 -3.03 -26.55 8.87
N LEU A 70 -2.84 -25.44 9.59
CA LEU A 70 -1.61 -24.63 9.51
C LEU A 70 -0.40 -25.41 10.02
N LEU A 71 -0.55 -26.16 11.12
CA LEU A 71 0.50 -27.02 11.66
C LEU A 71 0.93 -28.11 10.66
N ARG A 72 -0.03 -28.79 10.03
CA ARG A 72 0.25 -29.82 9.00
C ARG A 72 0.90 -29.24 7.74
N MET A 73 0.60 -27.98 7.42
CA MET A 73 1.25 -27.26 6.32
C MET A 73 2.63 -26.71 6.70
N GLU A 74 2.97 -26.72 7.99
CA GLU A 74 4.16 -26.07 8.58
C GLU A 74 4.28 -24.59 8.19
N LYS A 75 3.13 -23.91 8.08
CA LYS A 75 3.04 -22.52 7.58
C LYS A 75 2.02 -21.70 8.34
N GLY A 76 2.24 -20.38 8.35
CA GLY A 76 1.27 -19.39 8.81
C GLY A 76 0.35 -18.91 7.68
N LYS A 77 -0.57 -18.00 8.01
CA LYS A 77 -1.38 -17.27 7.02
C LYS A 77 -0.47 -16.35 6.19
N GLU A 78 -0.37 -16.60 4.90
CA GLU A 78 0.51 -15.84 4.00
C GLU A 78 -0.27 -14.72 3.31
N LEU A 79 -1.43 -15.07 2.76
CA LEU A 79 -2.16 -14.25 1.83
C LEU A 79 -2.66 -12.94 2.46
N LEU A 80 -3.25 -13.05 3.65
CA LEU A 80 -3.72 -11.88 4.40
C LEU A 80 -2.57 -10.92 4.74
N ASN A 81 -1.41 -11.46 5.10
CA ASN A 81 -0.24 -10.67 5.46
C ASN A 81 0.35 -9.96 4.24
N THR A 82 0.40 -10.63 3.10
CA THR A 82 0.80 -10.03 1.82
C THR A 82 -0.12 -8.87 1.43
N ILE A 83 -1.43 -9.07 1.53
CA ILE A 83 -2.42 -8.02 1.21
C ILE A 83 -2.27 -6.81 2.13
N LYS A 84 -2.15 -7.03 3.44
CA LYS A 84 -1.96 -5.93 4.41
C LYS A 84 -0.69 -5.15 4.11
N LYS A 85 0.41 -5.86 3.85
CA LYS A 85 1.69 -5.24 3.50
C LYS A 85 1.57 -4.38 2.24
N ALA A 86 1.02 -4.93 1.17
CA ALA A 86 0.84 -4.22 -0.10
C ALA A 86 0.00 -2.95 0.07
N LYS A 87 -1.07 -3.00 0.89
CA LYS A 87 -1.92 -1.83 1.13
C LYS A 87 -1.23 -0.73 1.94
N ILE A 88 -0.44 -1.12 2.95
CA ILE A 88 0.35 -0.18 3.76
C ILE A 88 1.41 0.49 2.89
N GLU A 89 2.15 -0.30 2.13
CA GLU A 89 3.23 0.17 1.26
C GLU A 89 2.72 1.18 0.22
N TYR A 90 1.61 0.84 -0.46
CA TYR A 90 0.92 1.78 -1.34
C TYR A 90 0.59 3.08 -0.60
N HIS A 91 -0.10 3.01 0.54
CA HIS A 91 -0.50 4.22 1.26
C HIS A 91 0.70 5.07 1.73
N GLU A 92 1.80 4.44 2.14
CA GLU A 92 3.03 5.12 2.52
C GLU A 92 3.69 5.85 1.35
N GLU A 93 3.73 5.24 0.18
CA GLU A 93 4.32 5.83 -1.02
C GLU A 93 3.54 7.08 -1.48
N TYR A 94 2.21 6.99 -1.54
CA TYR A 94 1.37 8.15 -1.85
C TYR A 94 1.52 9.27 -0.82
N ARG A 95 1.62 8.91 0.48
CA ARG A 95 1.86 9.90 1.54
C ARG A 95 3.17 10.64 1.35
N LYS A 96 4.26 9.95 0.98
CA LYS A 96 5.57 10.57 0.70
C LYS A 96 5.46 11.59 -0.45
N ILE A 97 4.80 11.21 -1.54
CA ILE A 97 4.59 12.08 -2.71
C ILE A 97 3.80 13.34 -2.31
N LEU A 98 2.68 13.17 -1.62
CA LEU A 98 1.83 14.29 -1.18
C LEU A 98 2.59 15.24 -0.24
N VAL A 99 3.33 14.69 0.73
CA VAL A 99 4.13 15.49 1.66
C VAL A 99 5.23 16.26 0.92
N ALA A 100 5.93 15.63 -0.02
CA ALA A 100 6.94 16.27 -0.85
C ALA A 100 6.35 17.42 -1.69
N ALA A 101 5.18 17.22 -2.29
CA ALA A 101 4.47 18.24 -3.05
C ALA A 101 4.08 19.45 -2.19
N ILE A 102 3.57 19.21 -0.97
CA ILE A 102 3.21 20.26 -0.01
C ILE A 102 4.44 21.05 0.43
N ILE A 103 5.54 20.36 0.77
CA ILE A 103 6.80 20.99 1.18
C ILE A 103 7.35 21.85 0.04
N THR A 104 7.36 21.32 -1.18
CA THR A 104 7.84 22.05 -2.38
C THR A 104 7.01 23.29 -2.64
N SER A 105 5.68 23.17 -2.57
CA SER A 105 4.74 24.30 -2.72
C SER A 105 4.92 25.35 -1.62
N ARG A 106 5.16 24.94 -0.37
CA ARG A 106 5.48 25.85 0.74
C ARG A 106 6.82 26.55 0.55
N LYS A 107 7.86 25.82 0.10
CA LYS A 107 9.20 26.36 -0.18
C LYS A 107 9.16 27.39 -1.31
N SER A 108 8.39 27.12 -2.37
CA SER A 108 8.16 28.05 -3.49
C SER A 108 7.47 29.34 -3.02
N ARG A 109 6.34 29.23 -2.30
CA ARG A 109 5.66 30.40 -1.71
C ARG A 109 6.59 31.23 -0.83
N ARG A 110 7.34 30.60 0.08
CA ARG A 110 8.27 31.30 0.98
C ARG A 110 9.32 32.11 0.21
N LYS A 111 9.87 31.57 -0.88
CA LYS A 111 10.80 32.31 -1.76
C LYS A 111 10.15 33.54 -2.40
N THR A 112 8.90 33.43 -2.85
CA THR A 112 8.16 34.57 -3.42
C THR A 112 7.89 35.67 -2.39
N TRP A 113 7.49 35.31 -1.16
CA TRP A 113 7.29 36.27 -0.06
C TRP A 113 8.59 37.01 0.28
N ILE A 114 9.70 36.29 0.38
CA ILE A 114 11.02 36.88 0.64
C ILE A 114 11.39 37.87 -0.47
N ARG A 115 11.28 37.49 -1.75
CA ARG A 115 11.56 38.40 -2.88
C ARG A 115 10.68 39.65 -2.86
N LYS A 116 9.39 39.49 -2.55
CA LYS A 116 8.46 40.62 -2.44
C LYS A 116 8.84 41.54 -1.28
N ALA A 117 9.27 41.00 -0.14
CA ALA A 117 9.72 41.78 1.00
C ALA A 117 10.97 42.61 0.67
N TYR A 118 11.96 42.02 0.01
CA TYR A 118 13.14 42.76 -0.46
C TYR A 118 12.78 43.87 -1.44
N PHE A 119 11.94 43.58 -2.43
CA PHE A 119 11.48 44.59 -3.40
C PHE A 119 10.73 45.75 -2.75
N LEU A 120 9.87 45.47 -1.75
CA LEU A 120 9.16 46.51 -1.01
C LEU A 120 10.11 47.36 -0.16
N ALA A 121 11.09 46.73 0.50
CA ALA A 121 12.12 47.43 1.28
C ALA A 121 12.98 48.36 0.41
N GLU A 122 13.35 47.92 -0.79
CA GLU A 122 14.10 48.73 -1.76
C GLU A 122 13.27 49.91 -2.29
N LYS A 123 11.99 49.69 -2.58
CA LYS A 123 11.07 50.76 -3.03
C LYS A 123 10.85 51.84 -1.95
N SER A 124 10.80 51.46 -0.67
CA SER A 124 10.71 52.42 0.44
C SER A 124 11.97 53.26 0.63
N SER A 125 13.16 52.69 0.37
CA SER A 125 14.43 53.43 0.40
C SER A 125 14.53 54.45 -0.74
N ILE A 126 13.93 54.16 -1.89
CA ILE A 126 13.89 55.06 -3.06
C ILE A 126 12.87 56.20 -2.88
N SER A 127 11.75 55.98 -2.20
CA SER A 127 10.76 57.04 -1.93
C SER A 127 11.16 58.00 -0.80
N GLY A 128 12.13 57.62 0.06
CA GLY A 128 12.64 58.48 1.14
C GLY A 128 13.71 59.49 0.70
N SER A 129 14.20 59.41 -0.54
CA SER A 129 15.23 60.30 -1.09
C SER A 129 14.68 61.38 -2.03
N THR A 130 13.36 61.45 -2.26
CA THR A 130 12.70 62.40 -3.16
C THR A 130 11.95 63.52 -2.41
N SER A 131 12.56 64.08 -1.36
CA SER A 131 11.99 65.24 -0.66
C SER A 131 13.08 66.17 -0.11
N HIS A 132 14.01 66.65 -0.94
CA HIS A 132 14.75 67.88 -0.67
C HIS A 132 15.51 68.41 -1.90
N SER A 133 14.84 69.13 -2.80
CA SER A 133 15.41 70.20 -3.63
C SER A 133 14.30 70.68 -4.54
N ASP A 134 13.86 71.93 -4.34
CA ASP A 134 13.39 72.87 -5.37
C ASP A 134 12.44 73.90 -4.74
N LEU A 135 13.03 74.98 -4.22
CA LEU A 135 12.35 76.28 -4.04
C LEU A 135 13.35 77.37 -4.49
N PRO A 136 13.05 78.13 -5.55
CA PRO A 136 13.79 79.34 -5.89
C PRO A 136 13.13 80.56 -5.22
N LEU A 137 13.93 81.34 -4.48
CA LEU A 137 14.04 82.81 -4.50
C LEU A 137 15.04 83.25 -3.41
#